data_AF-A0A8S3CSX6-F1
#
_entry.id   AF-A0A8S3CSX6-F1
#
_cell.length_a   1.000
_cell.length_b   1.000
_cell.length_c   1.000
_cell.angle_alpha   90.00
_cell.angle_beta   90.00
_cell.angle_gamma   90.00
#
_symmetry.space_group_name_H-M   'P 1'
#
loop_
_entity.id
_entity.type
_entity.pdbx_description
1 polymer ?
#
loop_
_entity_poly.entity_id
_entity_poly.type
_entity_poly.pdbx_seq_one_letter_code
_entity_poly.pdbx_strand_id
1 'polypeptide(L)'
;MFDRLRARFLLRIKSEPSFANNNAKNEQAEREEWDRPIEFFLSLIGCSIGAFIIPYFCIYFLIGTPLFFLEMSLGQFTSSGSAAAFKMSRMFKGLGWATAINSFLVSIYYNVIIAWCLFYLFASFRSKLQWSDCGNWWNTERCATTGKYQFLFLANN
;
A
#
# COMPACT_ATOMS: atom_id res chain seq x y z
N MET A 1 -0.72 27.83 13.39
CA MET A 1 -0.17 28.47 12.16
C MET A 1 -1.00 28.12 10.92
N PHE A 2 -1.38 26.85 10.74
CA PHE A 2 -2.28 26.41 9.66
C PHE A 2 -3.71 26.97 9.74
N ASP A 3 -4.28 27.17 10.94
CA ASP A 3 -5.62 27.79 11.08
C ASP A 3 -5.69 29.25 10.63
N ARG A 4 -4.58 29.99 10.75
CA ARG A 4 -4.50 31.39 10.32
C ARG A 4 -4.45 31.54 8.80
N LEU A 5 -3.96 30.52 8.09
CA LEU A 5 -3.96 30.49 6.63
C LEU A 5 -5.35 30.16 6.08
N ARG A 6 -6.07 29.24 6.72
CA ARG A 6 -7.46 28.91 6.38
C ARG A 6 -8.40 30.11 6.61
N ALA A 7 -8.22 30.83 7.71
CA ALA A 7 -8.99 32.04 7.98
C ALA A 7 -8.70 33.17 6.98
N ARG A 8 -7.43 33.36 6.57
CA ARG A 8 -7.06 34.38 5.56
C ARG A 8 -7.56 34.05 4.16
N PHE A 9 -7.65 32.77 3.80
CA PHE A 9 -8.22 32.35 2.51
C PHE A 9 -9.74 32.55 2.47
N LEU A 10 -10.44 32.21 3.57
CA LEU A 10 -11.89 32.43 3.69
C LEU A 10 -12.27 33.91 3.73
N LEU A 11 -11.43 34.76 4.34
CA LEU A 11 -11.66 36.20 4.34
C LEU A 11 -11.40 36.85 2.98
N ARG A 12 -10.54 36.26 2.14
CA ARG A 12 -10.30 36.75 0.77
C ARG A 12 -11.47 36.44 -0.19
N ILE A 13 -12.29 35.42 0.10
CA ILE A 13 -13.55 35.16 -0.63
C ILE A 13 -14.68 36.11 -0.19
N LYS A 14 -14.65 36.61 1.06
CA LYS A 14 -15.70 37.50 1.59
C LYS A 14 -15.47 38.98 1.22
N SER A 15 -14.29 39.37 0.78
CA SER A 15 -13.85 40.78 0.75
C SER A 15 -13.87 41.48 -0.61
N GLU A 16 -14.65 41.04 -1.58
CA GLU A 16 -14.83 41.78 -2.84
C GLU A 16 -16.23 42.45 -2.88
N PRO A 17 -16.41 43.69 -2.38
CA PRO A 17 -17.63 44.43 -2.58
C PRO A 17 -17.38 45.66 -3.49
N SER A 18 -17.90 45.63 -4.71
CA SER A 18 -18.65 46.75 -5.35
C SER A 18 -18.59 46.66 -6.87
N PHE A 19 -19.41 45.79 -7.45
CA PHE A 19 -20.17 46.19 -8.62
C PHE A 19 -21.62 45.78 -8.42
N ALA A 20 -22.39 46.71 -7.84
CA ALA A 20 -23.83 46.60 -7.79
C ALA A 20 -24.37 46.63 -9.23
N ASN A 21 -24.71 45.46 -9.75
CA ASN A 21 -25.64 45.33 -10.86
C ASN A 21 -26.62 44.20 -10.49
N ASN A 22 -27.89 44.38 -10.77
CA ASN A 22 -29.02 43.56 -10.33
C ASN A 22 -29.05 42.13 -10.92
N ASN A 23 -27.90 41.59 -11.28
CA ASN A 23 -27.68 40.23 -11.78
C ASN A 23 -27.03 39.31 -10.73
N ALA A 24 -26.86 39.77 -9.49
CA ALA A 24 -26.29 39.00 -8.37
C ALA A 24 -27.26 37.95 -7.78
N LYS A 25 -28.07 37.30 -8.62
CA LYS A 25 -28.81 36.06 -8.30
C LYS A 25 -28.34 34.85 -9.12
N ASN A 26 -27.31 35.00 -9.96
CA ASN A 26 -26.80 33.94 -10.82
C ASN A 26 -25.31 33.63 -10.59
N GLU A 27 -24.86 33.72 -9.34
CA GLU A 27 -23.53 33.24 -8.92
C GLU A 27 -23.69 32.35 -7.67
N GLN A 28 -24.62 31.39 -7.77
CA GLN A 28 -24.29 30.06 -7.26
C GLN A 28 -23.02 29.67 -8.00
N ALA A 29 -21.93 29.29 -7.31
CA ALA A 29 -20.86 28.56 -7.96
C ALA A 29 -21.51 27.30 -8.57
N GLU A 30 -21.82 27.38 -9.86
CA GLU A 30 -22.40 26.26 -10.60
C GLU A 30 -21.40 25.12 -10.47
N ARG A 31 -21.89 23.95 -10.07
CA ARG A 31 -21.04 22.78 -9.94
C ARG A 31 -20.57 22.44 -11.36
N GLU A 32 -19.35 22.83 -11.70
CA GLU A 32 -18.73 22.55 -13.00
C GLU A 32 -18.96 21.08 -13.38
N GLU A 33 -19.67 20.86 -14.49
CA GLU A 33 -19.98 19.53 -15.00
C GLU A 33 -18.75 19.02 -15.77
N TRP A 34 -18.43 17.74 -15.62
CA TRP A 34 -17.27 17.19 -16.30
C TRP A 34 -17.51 17.20 -17.81
N ASP A 35 -16.71 17.95 -18.56
CA ASP A 35 -16.79 18.06 -20.03
C ASP A 35 -16.87 16.71 -20.73
N ARG A 36 -16.20 15.68 -20.19
CA ARG A 36 -16.32 14.31 -20.66
C ARG A 36 -16.41 13.32 -19.50
N PRO A 37 -17.26 12.29 -19.62
CA PRO A 37 -17.37 11.23 -18.60
C PRO A 37 -16.04 10.48 -18.38
N ILE A 38 -15.17 10.44 -19.40
CA ILE A 38 -13.84 9.82 -19.31
C ILE A 38 -12.93 10.58 -18.33
N GLU A 39 -13.04 11.90 -18.19
CA GLU A 39 -12.26 12.69 -17.23
C GLU A 39 -12.67 12.40 -15.77
N PHE A 40 -13.96 12.12 -15.57
CA PHE A 40 -14.50 11.67 -14.28
C PHE A 40 -13.98 10.26 -13.92
N PHE A 41 -13.97 9.33 -14.88
CA PHE A 41 -13.40 8.00 -14.65
C PHE A 41 -11.87 8.03 -14.48
N LEU A 42 -11.16 8.86 -15.25
CA LEU A 42 -9.70 9.04 -15.12
C LEU A 42 -9.31 9.68 -13.78
N SER A 43 -10.11 10.63 -13.28
CA SER A 43 -9.89 11.22 -11.95
C SER A 43 -10.24 10.24 -10.82
N LEU A 44 -11.30 9.43 -10.95
CA LEU A 44 -11.62 8.37 -9.99
C LEU A 44 -10.56 7.26 -9.95
N ILE A 45 -10.13 6.78 -11.10
CA ILE A 45 -9.06 5.78 -11.21
C ILE A 45 -7.75 6.40 -10.71
N GLY A 46 -7.46 7.64 -11.10
CA GLY A 46 -6.27 8.40 -10.72
C GLY A 46 -6.17 8.73 -9.23
N CYS A 47 -7.28 9.06 -8.56
CA CYS A 47 -7.27 9.51 -7.16
C CYS A 47 -7.20 8.34 -6.16
N SER A 48 -7.72 7.16 -6.51
CA SER A 48 -7.75 6.01 -5.59
C SER A 48 -6.69 4.94 -5.86
N ILE A 49 -6.46 4.59 -7.13
CA ILE A 49 -5.56 3.48 -7.53
C ILE A 49 -4.33 4.01 -8.30
N GLY A 50 -4.51 5.05 -9.12
CA GLY A 50 -3.47 5.64 -9.96
C GLY A 50 -2.44 6.48 -9.20
N ALA A 51 -2.82 7.11 -8.08
CA ALA A 51 -1.96 8.02 -7.32
C ALA A 51 -0.70 7.34 -6.76
N PHE A 52 -0.76 6.04 -6.46
CA PHE A 52 0.41 5.25 -6.03
C PHE A 52 1.08 4.52 -7.20
N ILE A 53 0.33 4.15 -8.24
CA ILE A 53 0.87 3.43 -9.40
C ILE A 53 1.77 4.32 -10.26
N ILE A 54 1.43 5.60 -10.42
CA ILE A 54 2.24 6.57 -11.17
C ILE A 54 3.65 6.71 -10.57
N PRO A 55 3.84 7.03 -9.26
CA PRO A 55 5.17 7.09 -8.68
C PRO A 55 5.87 5.73 -8.67
N TYR A 56 5.14 4.62 -8.51
CA TYR A 56 5.70 3.26 -8.57
C TYR A 56 6.38 2.96 -9.91
N PHE A 57 5.71 3.23 -11.03
CA PHE A 57 6.33 3.03 -12.35
C PHE A 57 7.47 4.01 -12.61
N CYS A 58 7.36 5.26 -12.17
CA CYS A 58 8.44 6.23 -12.28
C CYS A 58 9.73 5.74 -11.58
N ILE A 59 9.65 5.30 -10.32
CA ILE A 59 10.84 4.79 -9.60
C ILE A 59 11.33 3.47 -10.19
N TYR A 60 10.42 2.64 -10.70
CA TYR A 60 10.77 1.35 -11.32
C TYR A 60 11.61 1.54 -12.58
N PHE A 61 11.23 2.46 -13.47
CA PHE A 61 12.01 2.73 -14.68
C PHE A 61 13.25 3.56 -14.41
N LEU A 62 13.18 4.55 -13.51
CA LEU A 62 14.31 5.45 -13.24
C LEU A 62 15.39 4.85 -12.34
N ILE A 63 15.03 3.97 -11.40
CA ILE A 63 15.95 3.41 -10.40
C ILE A 63 16.00 1.89 -10.50
N GLY A 64 14.85 1.22 -10.52
CA GLY A 64 14.77 -0.24 -10.52
C GLY A 64 15.47 -0.88 -11.73
N THR A 65 15.08 -0.47 -12.94
CA THR A 65 15.62 -1.00 -14.20
C THR A 65 17.13 -0.76 -14.34
N PRO A 66 17.68 0.47 -14.15
CA PRO A 66 19.12 0.68 -14.26
C PRO A 66 19.92 -0.02 -13.16
N LEU A 67 19.39 -0.11 -11.93
CA LEU A 67 20.06 -0.81 -10.84
C LEU A 67 20.14 -2.32 -11.10
N PHE A 68 19.04 -2.92 -11.58
CA PHE A 68 19.02 -4.33 -11.98
C PHE A 68 19.97 -4.60 -13.15
N PHE A 69 20.01 -3.72 -14.16
CA PHE A 69 20.94 -3.86 -15.28
C PHE A 69 22.41 -3.78 -14.84
N LEU A 70 22.73 -2.87 -13.91
CA LEU A 70 24.07 -2.74 -13.34
C LEU A 70 24.45 -4.00 -12.57
N GLU A 71 23.54 -4.55 -11.75
CA GLU A 71 23.79 -5.77 -10.99
C GLU A 71 24.03 -6.97 -11.91
N MET A 72 23.21 -7.14 -12.95
CA MET A 72 23.39 -8.19 -13.95
C MET A 72 24.72 -8.05 -14.72
N SER A 73 25.05 -6.83 -15.14
CA SER A 73 26.32 -6.55 -15.83
C SER A 73 27.52 -6.88 -14.94
N LEU A 74 27.51 -6.43 -13.68
CA LEU A 74 28.57 -6.74 -12.71
C LEU A 74 28.70 -8.25 -12.44
N GLY A 75 27.58 -8.96 -12.36
CA GLY A 75 27.57 -10.42 -12.20
C GLY A 75 28.25 -11.13 -13.36
N GLN A 76 27.99 -10.70 -14.60
CA GLN A 76 28.64 -11.25 -15.79
C GLN A 76 30.14 -10.88 -15.85
N PHE A 77 30.51 -9.62 -15.58
CA PHE A 77 31.91 -9.17 -15.63
C PHE A 77 32.81 -9.86 -14.59
N THR A 78 32.30 -10.09 -13.38
CA THR A 78 33.10 -10.67 -12.29
C THR A 78 33.06 -12.19 -12.27
N SER A 79 32.08 -12.82 -12.95
CA SER A 79 31.86 -14.28 -12.98
C SER A 79 31.93 -14.93 -11.59
N SER A 80 31.62 -14.14 -10.56
CA SER A 80 31.84 -14.46 -9.15
C SER A 80 30.64 -13.94 -8.34
N GLY A 81 30.36 -14.57 -7.20
CA GLY A 81 29.24 -14.16 -6.33
C GLY A 81 29.38 -12.71 -5.82
N SER A 82 28.27 -12.11 -5.37
CA SER A 82 28.22 -10.71 -4.91
C SER A 82 29.29 -10.34 -3.88
N ALA A 83 29.61 -11.24 -2.94
CA ALA A 83 30.68 -11.04 -1.96
C ALA A 83 32.09 -10.92 -2.57
N ALA A 84 32.34 -11.62 -3.68
CA ALA A 84 33.60 -11.59 -4.41
C ALA A 84 33.64 -10.49 -5.49
N ALA A 85 32.50 -10.15 -6.10
CA ALA A 85 32.38 -9.09 -7.10
C ALA A 85 32.80 -7.72 -6.55
N PHE A 86 32.41 -7.39 -5.31
CA PHE A 86 32.80 -6.14 -4.66
C PHE A 86 34.23 -6.12 -4.08
N LYS A 87 35.04 -7.16 -4.31
CA LYS A 87 36.47 -7.17 -3.94
C LYS A 87 37.32 -6.26 -4.84
N MET A 88 36.79 -5.87 -6.01
CA MET A 88 37.45 -4.95 -6.95
C MET A 88 37.67 -3.54 -6.39
N SER A 89 36.84 -3.10 -5.42
CA SER A 89 36.94 -1.80 -4.75
C SER A 89 36.99 -1.98 -3.23
N ARG A 90 37.97 -1.35 -2.57
CA ARG A 90 38.13 -1.41 -1.09
C ARG A 90 36.94 -0.80 -0.35
N MET A 91 36.21 0.13 -0.98
CA MET A 91 35.06 0.82 -0.38
C MET A 91 33.79 -0.05 -0.35
N PHE A 92 33.61 -0.95 -1.33
CA PHE A 92 32.38 -1.77 -1.45
C PHE A 92 32.50 -3.17 -0.84
N LYS A 93 33.64 -3.52 -0.23
CA LYS A 93 33.84 -4.84 0.37
C LYS A 93 32.78 -5.20 1.43
N GLY A 94 32.26 -4.21 2.17
CA GLY A 94 31.20 -4.42 3.17
C GLY A 94 29.83 -4.74 2.55
N LEU A 95 29.54 -4.19 1.36
CA LEU A 95 28.26 -4.40 0.67
C LEU A 95 28.08 -5.86 0.24
N GLY A 96 29.16 -6.50 -0.20
CA GLY A 96 29.16 -7.92 -0.56
C GLY A 96 28.80 -8.84 0.62
N TRP A 97 29.31 -8.57 1.81
CA TRP A 97 28.94 -9.34 3.02
C TRP A 97 27.54 -8.99 3.52
N ALA A 98 27.13 -7.72 3.43
CA ALA A 98 25.80 -7.29 3.82
C ALA A 98 24.72 -7.99 2.98
N THR A 99 24.92 -8.14 1.67
CA THR A 99 23.98 -8.85 0.79
C THR A 99 23.89 -10.34 1.15
N ALA A 100 25.01 -11.00 1.46
CA ALA A 100 25.02 -12.40 1.89
C ALA A 100 24.26 -12.62 3.22
N ILE A 101 24.48 -11.74 4.21
CA ILE A 101 23.74 -11.78 5.49
C ILE A 101 22.26 -11.51 5.25
N ASN A 102 21.91 -10.55 4.40
CA ASN A 102 20.53 -10.25 4.05
C ASN A 102 19.83 -11.46 3.42
N SER A 103 20.45 -12.14 2.45
CA SER A 103 19.91 -13.36 1.84
C SER A 103 19.67 -14.47 2.87
N PHE A 104 20.57 -14.63 3.85
CA PHE A 104 20.41 -15.60 4.93
C PHE A 104 19.22 -15.26 5.84
N LEU A 105 19.10 -14.01 6.29
CA LEU A 105 17.98 -13.56 7.12
C LEU A 105 16.63 -13.70 6.39
N VAL A 106 16.62 -13.33 5.10
CA VAL A 106 15.45 -13.48 4.23
C VAL A 106 15.02 -14.93 4.12
N SER A 107 15.97 -15.85 3.95
CA SER A 107 15.69 -17.28 3.88
C SER A 107 15.02 -17.81 5.15
N ILE A 108 15.47 -17.39 6.34
CA ILE A 108 14.90 -17.87 7.61
C ILE A 108 13.43 -17.49 7.75
N TYR A 109 13.08 -16.21 7.58
CA TYR A 109 11.69 -15.78 7.81
C TYR A 109 10.74 -16.24 6.71
N TYR A 110 11.19 -16.30 5.44
CA TYR A 110 10.33 -16.78 4.35
C TYR A 110 10.00 -18.26 4.48
N ASN A 111 10.95 -19.10 4.95
CA ASN A 111 10.66 -20.50 5.21
C ASN A 111 9.58 -20.67 6.29
N VAL A 112 9.54 -19.80 7.32
CA VAL A 112 8.47 -19.80 8.33
C VAL A 112 7.12 -19.44 7.71
N ILE A 113 7.07 -18.43 6.83
CA ILE A 113 5.84 -18.05 6.12
C ILE A 113 5.36 -19.21 5.24
N ILE A 114 6.25 -19.86 4.48
CA ILE A 114 5.91 -21.02 3.65
C ILE A 114 5.37 -22.16 4.52
N ALA A 115 6.00 -22.43 5.67
CA ALA A 115 5.53 -23.44 6.61
C ALA A 115 4.10 -23.13 7.11
N TRP A 116 3.79 -21.87 7.43
CA TRP A 116 2.43 -21.47 7.77
C TRP A 116 1.46 -21.62 6.60
N CYS A 117 1.83 -21.20 5.39
CA CYS A 117 1.00 -21.39 4.20
C CYS A 117 0.68 -22.86 3.93
N LEU A 118 1.69 -23.75 4.03
CA LEU A 118 1.50 -25.19 3.89
C LEU A 118 0.64 -25.77 5.01
N PHE A 119 0.84 -25.33 6.25
CA PHE A 119 0.00 -25.72 7.38
C PHE A 119 -1.48 -25.39 7.14
N TYR A 120 -1.78 -24.14 6.74
CA TYR A 120 -3.16 -23.73 6.44
C TYR A 120 -3.71 -24.42 5.17
N LEU A 121 -2.86 -24.71 4.18
CA LEU A 121 -3.23 -25.46 2.99
C LEU A 121 -3.69 -26.88 3.36
N PHE A 122 -2.88 -27.63 4.11
CA PHE A 122 -3.24 -28.99 4.54
C PHE A 122 -4.40 -29.00 5.54
N ALA A 123 -4.49 -28.02 6.43
CA ALA A 123 -5.62 -27.87 7.34
C ALA A 123 -6.94 -27.59 6.59
N SER A 124 -6.87 -27.03 5.38
CA SER A 124 -8.04 -26.77 4.53
C SER A 124 -8.61 -28.02 3.86
N PHE A 125 -7.86 -29.13 3.76
CA PHE A 125 -8.38 -30.39 3.22
C PHE A 125 -9.25 -31.17 4.22
N ARG A 126 -9.44 -30.66 5.45
CA ARG A 126 -10.37 -31.25 6.43
C ARG A 126 -11.81 -30.91 6.04
N SER A 127 -12.73 -31.86 6.22
CA SER A 127 -14.16 -31.68 5.91
C SER A 127 -14.81 -30.52 6.68
N LYS A 128 -14.33 -30.28 7.90
CA LYS A 128 -14.71 -29.14 8.73
C LYS A 128 -13.47 -28.28 8.98
N LEU A 129 -13.56 -27.01 8.59
CA LEU A 129 -12.48 -26.05 8.71
C LEU A 129 -12.26 -25.68 10.18
N GLN A 130 -11.02 -25.79 10.65
CA GLN A 130 -10.71 -25.63 12.08
C GLN A 130 -11.00 -24.22 12.60
N TRP A 131 -10.93 -23.20 11.75
CA TRP A 131 -11.26 -21.81 12.10
C TRP A 131 -12.72 -21.41 11.83
N SER A 132 -13.58 -22.37 11.45
CA SER A 132 -15.01 -22.11 11.29
C SER A 132 -15.76 -22.00 12.63
N ASP A 133 -15.29 -22.70 13.67
CA ASP A 133 -16.01 -22.83 14.94
C ASP A 133 -15.12 -22.59 16.15
N CYS A 134 -15.77 -22.17 17.25
CA CYS A 134 -15.13 -21.92 18.53
C CYS A 134 -14.90 -23.18 19.40
N GLY A 135 -15.10 -24.39 18.88
CA GLY A 135 -14.98 -25.66 19.63
C GLY A 135 -13.58 -26.25 19.76
N ASN A 136 -12.52 -25.50 19.46
CA ASN A 136 -11.14 -26.00 19.54
C ASN A 136 -10.49 -25.73 20.90
N TRP A 137 -9.50 -26.54 21.26
CA TRP A 137 -8.77 -26.42 22.54
C TRP A 137 -7.94 -25.13 22.68
N TRP A 138 -7.57 -24.49 21.55
CA TRP A 138 -6.82 -23.23 21.54
C TRP A 138 -7.71 -21.98 21.61
N ASN A 139 -9.03 -22.14 21.61
CA ASN A 139 -9.94 -21.00 21.63
C ASN A 139 -10.09 -20.43 23.05
N THR A 140 -10.14 -19.11 23.13
CA THR A 140 -10.40 -18.38 24.38
C THR A 140 -11.91 -18.20 24.60
N GLU A 141 -12.32 -17.83 25.82
CA GLU A 141 -13.72 -17.54 26.17
C GLU A 141 -14.36 -16.44 25.31
N ARG A 142 -13.52 -15.57 24.72
CA ARG A 142 -13.93 -14.49 23.81
C ARG A 142 -14.18 -14.96 22.38
N CYS A 143 -13.99 -16.23 22.07
CA CYS A 143 -14.29 -16.76 20.74
C CYS A 143 -15.81 -16.70 20.48
N ALA A 144 -16.17 -16.12 19.34
CA ALA A 144 -17.55 -16.03 18.90
C ALA A 144 -17.65 -16.29 17.39
N THR A 145 -18.56 -17.20 17.04
CA THR A 145 -18.95 -17.51 15.66
C THR A 145 -20.19 -16.69 15.31
N THR A 146 -20.42 -16.39 14.04
CA THR A 146 -21.58 -15.61 13.54
C THR A 146 -22.92 -16.06 14.15
N GLY A 147 -23.13 -17.37 14.35
CA GLY A 147 -24.33 -17.91 15.00
C GLY A 147 -24.49 -17.51 16.48
N LYS A 148 -23.39 -17.35 17.22
CA LYS A 148 -23.38 -16.93 18.64
C LYS A 148 -23.77 -15.45 18.77
N TYR A 149 -23.34 -14.60 17.85
CA TYR A 149 -23.76 -13.20 17.81
C TYR A 149 -25.26 -13.08 17.54
N GLN A 150 -25.78 -13.77 16.52
CA GLN A 150 -27.21 -13.72 16.19
C GLN A 150 -28.09 -14.19 17.36
N PHE A 151 -27.68 -15.25 18.08
CA PHE A 151 -28.39 -15.70 19.27
C PHE A 151 -28.28 -14.70 20.43
N LEU A 152 -27.12 -14.10 20.68
CA LEU A 152 -26.96 -13.07 21.73
C LEU A 152 -27.76 -11.80 21.45
N PHE A 153 -27.91 -11.39 20.18
CA PHE A 153 -28.75 -10.26 19.80
C PHE A 153 -30.25 -10.57 19.92
N LEU A 154 -30.67 -11.81 19.63
CA LEU A 154 -32.07 -12.24 19.78
C LEU A 154 -32.47 -12.58 21.22
N ALA A 155 -31.52 -12.98 22.07
CA ALA A 155 -31.76 -13.27 23.48
C ALA A 155 -31.68 -12.04 24.40
N ASN A 156 -31.20 -10.91 23.87
CA ASN A 156 -31.04 -9.64 24.61
C ASN A 156 -31.97 -8.53 24.07
N ASN A 157 -33.05 -8.93 23.38
CA ASN A 157 -34.17 -8.11 22.93
C ASN A 157 -35.47 -8.90 23.19
#